data_AF-A0A970T631-F1
#
_entry.id   AF-A0A970T631-F1
#
_cell.length_a   1.000
_cell.length_b   1.000
_cell.length_c   1.000
_cell.angle_alpha   90.00
_cell.angle_beta   90.00
_cell.angle_gamma   90.00
#
_symmetry.space_group_name_H-M   'P 1'
#
loop_
_entity.id
_entity.type
_entity.pdbx_description
1 polymer ?
#
loop_
_entity_poly.entity_id
_entity_poly.type
_entity_poly.pdbx_seq_one_letter_code
_entity_poly.pdbx_strand_id
1 'polypeptide(L)'
;MIKNTKKFAVSILGQNNHDIVKHFGSQSGHVTDKFEGIDHFLGEETGCPGLPEALVFVEVEVESVTELGTHLMFVGKVVGGKDLTDGKPMTYAYYRETR
;
A
#
# COMPACT_ATOMS: atom_id res chain seq x y z
N MET A 1 -10.72 0.07 -9.01
CA MET A 1 -9.81 -1.10 -9.06
C MET A 1 -10.16 -2.11 -7.97
N ILE A 2 -9.90 -1.83 -6.68
CA ILE A 2 -10.13 -2.78 -5.56
C ILE A 2 -11.57 -3.34 -5.51
N LYS A 3 -12.60 -2.50 -5.69
CA LYS A 3 -14.02 -2.95 -5.73
C LYS A 3 -14.28 -4.02 -6.81
N ASN A 4 -13.55 -3.96 -7.93
CA ASN A 4 -13.73 -4.84 -9.08
C ASN A 4 -12.84 -6.09 -8.98
N THR A 5 -11.57 -5.93 -8.59
CA THR A 5 -10.60 -7.03 -8.51
C THR A 5 -10.73 -7.85 -7.23
N LYS A 6 -11.34 -7.27 -6.18
CA LYS A 6 -11.44 -7.87 -4.84
C LYS A 6 -10.10 -8.26 -4.23
N LYS A 7 -9.03 -7.59 -4.65
CA LYS A 7 -7.66 -7.80 -4.19
C LYS A 7 -6.99 -6.46 -3.96
N PHE A 8 -6.21 -6.36 -2.90
CA PHE A 8 -5.31 -5.25 -2.66
C PHE A 8 -4.11 -5.71 -1.83
N ALA A 9 -3.07 -4.89 -1.81
CA ALA A 9 -1.94 -5.09 -0.91
C ALA A 9 -1.65 -3.83 -0.10
N VAL A 10 -0.97 -4.00 1.03
CA VAL A 10 -0.56 -2.95 1.94
C VAL A 10 0.95 -3.03 2.12
N SER A 11 1.64 -1.91 1.87
CA SER A 11 3.07 -1.75 2.22
C SER A 11 3.17 -0.89 3.47
N ILE A 12 3.72 -1.45 4.55
CA ILE A 12 3.98 -0.74 5.80
C ILE A 12 5.31 0.00 5.65
N LEU A 13 5.25 1.33 5.63
CA LEU A 13 6.42 2.18 5.39
C LEU A 13 7.20 2.45 6.68
N GLY A 14 8.53 2.50 6.56
CA GLY A 14 9.45 2.90 7.61
C GLY A 14 9.67 4.41 7.64
N GLN A 15 10.23 4.91 8.75
CA GLN A 15 10.48 6.35 8.96
C GLN A 15 11.41 7.02 7.93
N ASN A 16 12.09 6.25 7.07
CA ASN A 16 12.97 6.75 6.01
C ASN A 16 12.28 6.86 4.64
N ASN A 17 10.99 6.53 4.53
CA ASN A 17 10.28 6.43 3.25
C ASN A 17 9.42 7.66 2.89
N HIS A 18 9.81 8.89 3.30
CA HIS A 18 9.03 10.10 3.00
C HIS A 18 8.85 10.35 1.50
N ASP A 19 9.88 10.05 0.71
CA ASP A 19 9.82 10.23 -0.75
C ASP A 19 8.78 9.33 -1.40
N ILE A 20 8.61 8.09 -0.90
CA ILE A 20 7.52 7.19 -1.32
C ILE A 20 6.16 7.80 -1.01
N VAL A 21 5.98 8.31 0.21
CA VAL A 21 4.70 8.93 0.61
C VAL A 21 4.38 10.12 -0.30
N LYS A 22 5.38 10.95 -0.60
CA LYS A 22 5.23 12.09 -1.50
C LYS A 22 4.85 11.62 -2.91
N HIS A 23 5.61 10.69 -3.48
CA HIS A 23 5.38 10.17 -4.83
C HIS A 23 4.01 9.51 -4.98
N PHE A 24 3.63 8.60 -4.09
CA PHE A 24 2.34 7.89 -4.20
C PHE A 24 1.15 8.72 -3.72
N GLY A 25 1.35 9.67 -2.80
CA GLY A 25 0.29 10.45 -2.17
C GLY A 25 -0.13 11.74 -2.92
N SER A 26 0.73 12.29 -3.78
CA SER A 26 0.47 13.60 -4.43
C SER A 26 -0.14 13.54 -5.83
N GLN A 27 -0.40 12.35 -6.37
CA GLN A 27 -0.86 12.14 -7.74
C GLN A 27 -1.94 11.06 -7.83
N SER A 28 -2.70 11.05 -8.93
CA SER A 28 -3.75 10.05 -9.16
C SER A 28 -3.25 8.93 -10.08
N GLY A 29 -3.43 7.68 -9.66
CA GLY A 29 -3.06 6.50 -10.47
C GLY A 29 -4.00 6.27 -11.66
N HIS A 30 -5.04 7.08 -11.79
CA HIS A 30 -5.91 7.07 -12.97
C HIS A 30 -5.27 7.79 -14.18
N VAL A 31 -4.37 8.74 -13.92
CA VAL A 31 -3.76 9.60 -14.94
C VAL A 31 -2.27 9.33 -15.08
N THR A 32 -1.60 8.97 -13.99
CA THR A 32 -0.15 8.71 -13.98
C THR A 32 0.13 7.26 -13.61
N ASP A 33 1.03 6.60 -14.34
CA ASP A 33 1.63 5.36 -13.86
C ASP A 33 2.61 5.68 -12.72
N LYS A 34 2.20 5.38 -11.49
CA LYS A 34 3.02 5.66 -10.31
C LYS A 34 4.16 4.66 -10.12
N PHE A 35 4.12 3.53 -10.81
CA PHE A 35 5.16 2.51 -10.71
C PHE A 35 6.21 2.64 -11.81
N GLU A 36 5.99 3.50 -12.81
CA GLU A 36 6.98 3.81 -13.83
C GLU A 36 8.28 4.33 -13.19
N GLY A 37 9.38 3.61 -13.42
CA GLY A 37 10.69 3.95 -12.85
C GLY A 37 10.85 3.68 -11.35
N ILE A 38 9.87 3.06 -10.69
CA ILE A 38 9.93 2.65 -9.28
C ILE A 38 10.14 1.13 -9.20
N ASP A 39 11.14 0.71 -8.43
CA ASP A 39 11.37 -0.71 -8.17
C ASP A 39 10.19 -1.32 -7.40
N HIS A 40 9.67 -2.43 -7.90
CA HIS A 40 8.53 -3.12 -7.32
C HIS A 40 8.54 -4.60 -7.69
N PHE A 41 7.90 -5.40 -6.84
CA PHE A 41 7.64 -6.81 -7.11
C PHE A 41 6.14 -7.06 -7.13
N LEU A 42 5.71 -8.20 -7.67
CA LEU A 42 4.31 -8.63 -7.60
C LEU A 42 4.14 -9.65 -6.48
N GLY A 43 3.11 -9.47 -5.65
CA GLY A 43 2.73 -10.44 -4.63
C GLY A 43 2.30 -11.76 -5.23
N GLU A 44 2.63 -12.87 -4.57
CA GLU A 44 2.42 -14.23 -5.09
C GLU A 44 0.94 -14.62 -5.08
N GLU A 45 0.18 -14.13 -4.09
CA GLU A 45 -1.22 -14.53 -3.87
C GLU A 45 -2.21 -13.62 -4.63
N THR A 46 -1.91 -12.33 -4.70
CA THR A 46 -2.81 -11.30 -5.25
C THR A 46 -2.34 -10.72 -6.57
N GLY A 47 -1.06 -10.83 -6.91
CA GLY A 47 -0.46 -10.13 -8.04
C GLY A 47 -0.41 -8.61 -7.86
N CYS A 48 -0.71 -8.09 -6.67
CA CYS A 48 -0.64 -6.66 -6.38
C CYS A 48 0.83 -6.22 -6.20
N PRO A 49 1.19 -5.01 -6.64
CA PRO A 49 2.56 -4.53 -6.52
C PRO A 49 2.94 -4.21 -5.08
N GLY A 50 4.15 -4.61 -4.67
CA GLY A 50 4.79 -4.30 -3.40
C GLY A 50 6.10 -3.54 -3.60
N LEU A 51 6.48 -2.74 -2.60
CA LEU A 51 7.70 -1.92 -2.63
C LEU A 51 8.80 -2.60 -1.79
N PRO A 52 9.95 -3.01 -2.37
CA PRO A 52 11.02 -3.70 -1.65
C PRO A 52 11.57 -2.95 -0.43
N GLU A 53 11.48 -1.62 -0.46
CA GLU A 53 11.95 -0.68 0.55
C GLU A 53 10.95 -0.42 1.69
N ALA A 54 9.76 -1.03 1.64
CA ALA A 54 8.84 -1.06 2.77
C ALA A 54 9.38 -1.98 3.89
N LEU A 55 8.83 -1.85 5.10
CA LEU A 55 9.15 -2.76 6.21
C LEU A 55 8.48 -4.12 6.01
N VAL A 56 7.18 -4.09 5.68
CA VAL A 56 6.33 -5.27 5.55
C VAL A 56 5.39 -5.08 4.38
N PHE A 57 5.18 -6.14 3.62
CA PHE A 57 4.17 -6.24 2.58
C PHE A 57 3.08 -7.23 3.01
N VAL A 58 1.81 -6.89 2.77
CA VAL A 58 0.65 -7.71 3.14
C VAL A 58 -0.30 -7.80 1.95
N GLU A 59 -0.74 -9.02 1.65
CA GLU A 59 -1.67 -9.33 0.56
C GLU A 59 -3.04 -9.67 1.11
N VAL A 60 -4.08 -9.08 0.53
CA VAL A 60 -5.45 -9.15 1.06
C VAL A 60 -6.45 -9.45 -0.06
N GLU A 61 -7.28 -10.46 0.17
CA GLU A 61 -8.50 -10.71 -0.60
C GLU A 61 -9.72 -10.12 0.11
N VAL A 62 -10.54 -9.36 -0.62
CA VAL A 62 -11.69 -8.63 -0.08
C VAL A 62 -12.85 -9.59 0.16
N GLU A 63 -13.28 -9.71 1.41
CA GLU A 63 -14.45 -10.49 1.82
C GLU A 63 -15.74 -9.67 1.79
N SER A 64 -15.66 -8.38 2.16
CA SER A 64 -16.82 -7.48 2.14
C SER A 64 -16.45 -6.03 1.92
N VAL A 65 -17.44 -5.25 1.48
CA VAL A 65 -17.31 -3.81 1.22
C VAL A 65 -18.49 -3.08 1.84
N THR A 66 -18.20 -2.05 2.63
CA THR A 66 -19.22 -1.17 3.24
C THR A 66 -19.10 0.23 2.65
N GLU A 67 -20.22 0.80 2.20
CA GLU A 67 -20.26 2.17 1.70
C GLU A 67 -20.45 3.16 2.86
N LEU A 68 -19.55 4.13 2.98
CA LEU A 68 -19.52 5.14 4.06
C LEU A 68 -19.69 6.56 3.50
N GLY A 69 -20.45 6.70 2.42
CA GLY A 69 -20.64 7.96 1.71
C GLY A 69 -19.45 8.31 0.81
N THR A 70 -18.47 9.03 1.34
CA THR A 70 -17.30 9.50 0.56
C THR A 70 -16.22 8.42 0.38
N HIS A 71 -16.27 7.35 1.18
CA HIS A 71 -15.29 6.28 1.18
C HIS A 71 -15.96 4.91 1.14
N LEU A 72 -15.18 3.92 0.71
CA LEU A 72 -15.51 2.51 0.83
C LEU A 72 -14.60 1.89 1.89
N MET A 73 -15.17 1.17 2.84
CA MET A 73 -14.41 0.32 3.76
C MET A 73 -14.35 -1.08 3.17
N PHE A 74 -13.14 -1.57 2.92
CA PHE A 74 -12.89 -2.94 2.48
C PHE A 74 -12.48 -3.77 3.70
N VAL A 75 -13.19 -4.88 3.95
CA VAL A 75 -12.79 -5.88 4.93
C VAL A 75 -12.33 -7.09 4.15
N GLY A 76 -11.13 -7.58 4.46
CA GLY A 76 -10.53 -8.67 3.71
C GLY A 76 -9.68 -9.59 4.57
N LYS A 77 -9.47 -10.78 4.05
CA LYS A 77 -8.64 -11.83 4.62
C LYS A 77 -7.20 -11.64 4.16
N VAL A 78 -6.26 -11.64 5.09
CA VAL A 78 -4.83 -11.70 4.76
C VAL A 78 -4.53 -13.07 4.18
N VAL A 79 -4.01 -13.10 2.96
CA VAL A 79 -3.69 -14.33 2.22
C VAL A 79 -2.20 -14.56 2.06
N GLY A 80 -1.39 -13.50 2.22
CA GLY A 80 0.06 -13.57 2.12
C GLY A 80 0.72 -12.33 2.70
N GLY A 81 2.03 -12.37 2.83
CA GLY A 81 2.80 -11.24 3.31
C GLY A 81 4.29 -11.57 3.41
N LYS A 82 5.11 -10.53 3.50
CA LYS A 82 6.57 -10.65 3.52
C LYS A 82 7.18 -9.55 4.37
N ASP A 83 8.10 -9.93 5.26
CA ASP A 83 9.03 -9.00 5.89
C ASP A 83 10.11 -8.63 4.86
N LEU A 84 10.35 -7.34 4.68
CA LEU A 84 11.18 -6.81 3.60
C LEU A 84 12.42 -6.10 4.14
N THR A 85 12.24 -5.17 5.07
CA THR A 85 13.34 -4.41 5.68
C THR A 85 13.10 -4.20 7.17
N ASP A 86 14.19 -3.98 7.92
CA ASP A 86 14.13 -3.65 9.34
C ASP A 86 13.99 -2.13 9.55
N GLY A 87 13.26 -1.74 10.59
CA GLY A 87 13.16 -0.33 10.97
C GLY A 87 11.97 0.00 11.83
N LYS A 88 11.77 1.29 12.09
CA LYS A 88 10.61 1.80 12.81
C LYS A 88 9.50 2.18 11.83
N PRO A 89 8.25 1.75 12.05
CA PRO A 89 7.14 2.15 11.19
C PRO A 89 6.91 3.66 11.25
N MET A 90 6.63 4.25 10.10
CA MET A 90 6.22 5.64 10.00
C MET A 90 4.77 5.76 10.47
N THR A 91 4.57 6.29 11.67
CA THR A 91 3.22 6.66 12.12
C THR A 91 2.77 7.92 11.41
N TYR A 92 1.45 8.13 11.33
CA TYR A 92 0.92 9.37 10.75
C TYR A 92 1.34 10.61 11.56
N ALA A 93 1.44 10.49 12.89
CA ALA A 93 1.94 11.57 13.75
C ALA A 93 3.39 11.94 13.39
N TYR A 94 4.28 10.94 13.30
CA TYR A 94 5.67 11.15 12.90
C TYR A 94 5.77 11.80 11.50
N TYR A 95 5.03 11.30 10.52
CA TYR A 95 4.99 11.89 9.17
C TYR A 95 4.59 13.37 9.21
N ARG A 96 3.58 13.72 10.01
CA ARG A 96 3.09 15.10 10.13
C ARG A 96 4.09 16.04 10.78
N GLU A 97 4.92 15.55 11.69
CA GLU A 97 5.95 16.31 12.40
C GLU A 97 7.24 16.49 11.57
N THR A 98 7.51 15.59 10.63
CA THR A 98 8.82 15.50 9.92
C THR A 98 8.75 15.76 8.42
N ARG A 99 7.56 16.03 7.87
CA ARG A 99 7.35 16.36 6.45
C ARG A 99 7.78 17.77 6.06
#